data_AF-A0A973RA16-F1
#
_entry.id   AF-A0A973RA16-F1
#
_cell.length_a   1.000
_cell.length_b   1.000
_cell.length_c   1.000
_cell.angle_alpha   90.00
_cell.angle_beta   90.00
_cell.angle_gamma   90.00
#
_symmetry.space_group_name_H-M   'P 1'
#
loop_
_entity.id
_entity.type
_entity.pdbx_description
1 polymer ?
#
loop_
_entity_poly.entity_id
_entity_poly.type
_entity_poly.pdbx_seq_one_letter_code
_entity_poly.pdbx_strand_id
1 'polypeptide(L)'
;MLGIEADEYERRQAAMRRLAAEAGFQGVVAWSRGGSTHDHYADVAYLTGFYQHQPFVPDVAGQWRAQGHAAVVLPLEGPALLLTGDVSAPVQAASPCPAPDLVGALAAHLRDAVPYGRVGLIGCEAMSAPWWCRLRSLLPGHELVGADELAWRARRIKSRAELALLRA
;
A
#
# COMPACT_ATOMS: atom_id res chain seq x y z
N MET A 1 14.76 16.04 15.62
CA MET A 1 13.73 16.25 14.58
C MET A 1 12.51 15.46 15.01
N LEU A 2 11.31 16.05 15.05
CA LEU A 2 10.10 15.26 15.28
C LEU A 2 9.85 14.41 14.03
N GLY A 3 9.76 13.10 14.19
CA GLY A 3 9.64 12.14 13.09
C GLY A 3 9.35 10.74 13.61
N ILE A 4 9.00 9.85 12.69
CA ILE A 4 8.84 8.43 12.97
C ILE A 4 10.06 7.71 12.39
N GLU A 5 10.76 6.95 13.23
CA GLU A 5 11.97 6.21 12.86
C GLU A 5 11.66 4.94 12.06
N ALA A 6 12.65 4.43 11.30
CA ALA A 6 12.52 3.24 10.47
C ALA A 6 11.96 2.01 11.23
N ASP A 7 12.50 1.73 12.43
CA ASP A 7 12.06 0.60 13.26
C ASP A 7 10.57 0.64 13.62
N GLU A 8 9.96 1.83 13.68
CA GLU A 8 8.52 1.95 13.92
C GLU A 8 7.73 1.46 12.71
N TYR A 9 8.16 1.78 11.48
CA TYR A 9 7.52 1.29 10.27
C TYR A 9 7.65 -0.23 10.15
N GLU A 10 8.81 -0.80 10.49
CA GLU A 10 9.00 -2.25 10.55
C GLU A 10 8.03 -2.90 11.55
N ARG A 11 7.87 -2.31 12.75
CA ARG A 11 6.88 -2.78 13.75
C ARG A 11 5.45 -2.69 13.23
N ARG A 12 5.09 -1.64 12.49
CA ARG A 12 3.76 -1.48 11.89
C ARG A 12 3.49 -2.53 10.82
N GLN A 13 4.47 -2.81 9.96
CA GLN A 13 4.38 -3.87 8.97
C GLN A 13 4.24 -5.24 9.63
N ALA A 14 5.03 -5.53 10.67
CA ALA A 14 4.90 -6.77 11.45
C ALA A 14 3.52 -6.89 12.12
N ALA A 15 2.97 -5.79 12.64
CA ALA A 15 1.61 -5.79 13.19
C ALA A 15 0.54 -6.03 12.12
N MET A 16 0.67 -5.40 10.95
CA MET A 16 -0.25 -5.62 9.83
C MET A 16 -0.22 -7.07 9.33
N ARG A 17 0.96 -7.68 9.23
CA ARG A 17 1.10 -9.11 8.90
C ARG A 17 0.34 -10.01 9.88
N ARG A 18 0.45 -9.75 11.19
CA ARG A 18 -0.32 -10.50 12.20
C ARG A 18 -1.82 -10.32 12.02
N LEU A 19 -2.29 -9.09 11.83
CA LEU A 19 -3.71 -8.80 11.59
C LEU A 19 -4.23 -9.50 10.32
N ALA A 20 -3.41 -9.54 9.26
CA ALA A 20 -3.72 -10.22 8.01
C ALA A 20 -3.83 -11.74 8.19
N ALA A 21 -2.84 -12.34 8.88
CA ALA A 21 -2.83 -13.77 9.18
C ALA A 21 -4.03 -14.18 10.04
N GLU A 22 -4.34 -13.41 11.09
CA GLU A 22 -5.53 -13.60 11.94
C GLU A 22 -6.84 -13.55 11.14
N ALA A 23 -6.90 -12.73 10.08
CA ALA A 23 -8.06 -12.59 9.21
C ALA A 23 -8.08 -13.60 8.03
N GLY A 24 -7.10 -14.50 7.96
CA GLY A 24 -7.01 -15.54 6.94
C GLY A 24 -6.57 -15.05 5.57
N PHE A 25 -5.78 -13.96 5.51
CA PHE A 25 -5.17 -13.46 4.29
C PHE A 25 -3.73 -13.97 4.12
N GLN A 26 -3.28 -14.15 2.87
CA GLN A 26 -1.91 -14.50 2.49
C GLN A 26 -0.98 -13.27 2.39
N GLY A 27 -1.55 -12.09 2.55
CA GLY A 27 -0.86 -10.82 2.51
C GLY A 27 -1.85 -9.66 2.45
N VAL A 28 -1.32 -8.44 2.51
CA VAL A 28 -2.09 -7.19 2.39
C VAL A 28 -1.49 -6.32 1.30
N VAL A 29 -2.35 -5.69 0.52
CA VAL A 29 -2.02 -4.57 -0.34
C VAL A 29 -2.56 -3.30 0.30
N ALA A 30 -1.71 -2.32 0.52
CA ALA A 30 -2.16 -0.95 0.76
C ALA A 30 -2.17 -0.19 -0.54
N TRP A 31 -3.29 0.45 -0.86
CA TRP A 31 -3.44 1.32 -2.01
C TRP A 31 -3.60 2.76 -1.53
N SER A 32 -3.01 3.70 -2.24
CA SER A 32 -3.07 5.11 -1.86
C SER A 32 -3.19 6.02 -3.07
N ARG A 33 -3.76 7.20 -2.81
CA ARG A 33 -3.76 8.35 -3.70
C ARG A 33 -3.20 9.56 -2.96
N GLY A 34 -2.32 10.31 -3.62
CA GLY A 34 -1.77 11.56 -3.09
C GLY A 34 -1.73 12.67 -4.14
N GLY A 35 -1.10 13.78 -3.80
CA GLY A 35 -0.79 14.87 -4.74
C GLY A 35 -2.02 15.63 -5.24
N SER A 36 -3.16 15.57 -4.54
CA SER A 36 -4.38 16.25 -4.97
C SER A 36 -5.19 16.84 -3.81
N THR A 37 -6.27 17.56 -4.11
CA THR A 37 -7.12 18.18 -3.07
C THR A 37 -7.80 17.17 -2.15
N HIS A 38 -8.06 15.95 -2.65
CA HIS A 38 -8.65 14.85 -1.87
C HIS A 38 -7.66 13.71 -1.82
N ASP A 39 -7.08 13.54 -0.65
CA ASP A 39 -5.93 12.70 -0.41
C ASP A 39 -6.33 11.48 0.42
N HIS A 40 -5.94 10.31 -0.07
CA HIS A 40 -6.22 9.02 0.53
C HIS A 40 -4.91 8.23 0.64
N TYR A 41 -3.93 8.83 1.31
CA TYR A 41 -2.56 8.32 1.38
C TYR A 41 -2.27 7.48 2.62
N ALA A 42 -3.19 7.51 3.59
CA ALA A 42 -2.89 7.18 4.97
C ALA A 42 -2.35 5.76 5.18
N ASP A 43 -2.80 4.78 4.40
CA ASP A 43 -2.39 3.38 4.59
C ASP A 43 -0.98 3.10 4.09
N VAL A 44 -0.62 3.62 2.92
CA VAL A 44 0.76 3.54 2.43
C VAL A 44 1.70 4.33 3.32
N ALA A 45 1.36 5.58 3.66
CA ALA A 45 2.20 6.39 4.53
C ALA A 45 2.35 5.81 5.94
N TYR A 46 1.30 5.18 6.49
CA TYR A 46 1.39 4.53 7.79
C TYR A 46 2.40 3.36 7.78
N LEU A 47 2.42 2.58 6.70
CA LEU A 47 3.26 1.39 6.57
C LEU A 47 4.71 1.68 6.13
N THR A 48 4.95 2.77 5.40
CA THR A 48 6.27 3.03 4.78
C THR A 48 6.79 4.46 4.93
N GLY A 49 6.00 5.36 5.49
CA GLY A 49 6.30 6.79 5.55
C GLY A 49 6.25 7.50 4.19
N PHE A 50 5.93 6.78 3.11
CA PHE A 50 5.88 7.34 1.77
C PHE A 50 4.57 8.10 1.53
N TYR A 51 4.69 9.27 0.89
CA TYR A 51 3.57 10.05 0.40
C TYR A 51 3.75 10.29 -1.11
N GLN A 52 2.69 10.02 -1.88
CA GLN A 52 2.69 10.26 -3.32
C GLN A 52 2.49 11.75 -3.60
N HIS A 53 3.53 12.44 -4.07
CA HIS A 53 3.47 13.87 -4.36
C HIS A 53 2.91 14.18 -5.76
N GLN A 54 2.97 13.22 -6.69
CA GLN A 54 2.49 13.45 -8.04
C GLN A 54 0.97 13.48 -8.09
N PRO A 55 0.36 14.42 -8.83
CA PRO A 55 -1.09 14.46 -8.98
C PRO A 55 -1.59 13.29 -9.83
N PHE A 56 -2.90 13.05 -9.75
CA PHE A 56 -3.56 12.11 -10.64
C PHE A 56 -3.42 12.55 -12.11
N VAL A 57 -2.97 11.61 -12.95
CA VAL A 57 -2.92 11.77 -14.41
C VAL A 57 -3.76 10.65 -15.04
N PRO A 58 -4.69 10.97 -15.96
CA PRO A 58 -5.46 9.94 -16.68
C PRO A 58 -4.56 8.90 -17.35
N ASP A 59 -5.05 7.66 -17.37
CA ASP A 59 -4.32 6.53 -17.95
C ASP A 59 -4.05 6.72 -19.45
N VAL A 60 -2.86 6.30 -19.89
CA VAL A 60 -2.51 6.18 -21.30
C VAL A 60 -2.05 4.75 -21.57
N ALA A 61 -2.83 4.03 -22.36
CA ALA A 61 -2.57 2.63 -22.67
C ALA A 61 -1.16 2.43 -23.23
N GLY A 62 -0.42 1.48 -22.65
CA GLY A 62 0.97 1.17 -23.05
C GLY A 62 2.02 2.14 -22.52
N GLN A 63 1.64 3.22 -21.83
CA GLN A 63 2.59 4.19 -21.26
C GLN A 63 2.53 4.22 -19.73
N TRP A 64 1.37 4.57 -19.15
CA TRP A 64 1.19 4.62 -17.70
C TRP A 64 -0.24 4.32 -17.29
N ARG A 65 -0.40 3.89 -16.04
CA ARG A 65 -1.69 3.61 -15.41
C ARG A 65 -1.65 3.91 -13.91
N ALA A 66 -2.73 4.53 -13.42
CA ALA A 66 -2.89 4.92 -12.03
C ALA A 66 -1.76 5.85 -11.55
N GLN A 67 -1.37 6.81 -12.38
CA GLN A 67 -0.45 7.86 -11.95
C GLN A 67 -1.07 8.71 -10.82
N GLY A 68 -0.23 9.21 -9.93
CA GLY A 68 -0.66 9.85 -8.68
C GLY A 68 -1.17 8.88 -7.60
N HIS A 69 -0.92 7.58 -7.79
CA HIS A 69 -1.17 6.55 -6.78
C HIS A 69 0.14 5.85 -6.41
N ALA A 70 0.11 5.15 -5.28
CA ALA A 70 1.16 4.23 -4.87
C ALA A 70 0.53 3.03 -4.17
N ALA A 71 1.24 1.90 -4.21
CA ALA A 71 0.80 0.69 -3.55
C ALA A 71 1.94 0.05 -2.76
N VAL A 72 1.62 -0.58 -1.63
CA VAL A 72 2.56 -1.40 -0.88
C VAL A 72 2.04 -2.83 -0.89
N VAL A 73 2.88 -3.77 -1.27
CA VAL A 73 2.60 -5.20 -1.12
C VAL A 73 3.32 -5.69 0.12
N LEU A 74 2.55 -6.28 1.03
CA LEU A 74 3.02 -6.84 2.28
C LEU A 74 2.64 -8.32 2.34
N PRO A 75 3.50 -9.24 1.87
CA PRO A 75 3.30 -10.67 2.10
C PRO A 75 3.37 -10.97 3.60
N LEU A 76 2.75 -12.08 4.03
CA LEU A 76 2.88 -12.54 5.42
C LEU A 76 4.35 -12.78 5.81
N GLU A 77 5.13 -13.29 4.87
CA GLU A 77 6.56 -13.56 5.03
C GLU A 77 7.35 -12.89 3.90
N GLY A 78 8.52 -12.34 4.22
CA GLY A 78 9.38 -11.66 3.24
C GLY A 78 9.24 -10.13 3.20
N PRO A 79 9.97 -9.46 2.29
CA PRO A 79 10.10 -8.01 2.29
C PRO A 79 8.82 -7.29 1.84
N ALA A 80 8.60 -6.08 2.35
CA ALA A 80 7.60 -5.17 1.84
C ALA A 80 8.12 -4.47 0.57
N LEU A 81 7.28 -4.36 -0.45
CA LEU A 81 7.62 -3.64 -1.69
C LEU A 81 6.69 -2.44 -1.87
N LEU A 82 7.28 -1.26 -2.08
CA LEU A 82 6.55 -0.06 -2.48
C LEU A 82 6.60 0.07 -4.01
N LEU A 83 5.44 0.19 -4.63
CA LEU A 83 5.25 0.45 -6.05
C LEU A 83 4.77 1.89 -6.24
N THR A 84 5.51 2.67 -7.02
CA THR A 84 5.22 4.08 -7.25
C THR A 84 5.79 4.54 -8.59
N GLY A 85 5.15 5.52 -9.23
CA GLY A 85 5.71 6.23 -10.38
C GLY A 85 6.85 7.20 -10.01
N ASP A 86 6.94 7.56 -8.73
CA ASP A 86 7.94 8.49 -8.18
C ASP A 86 8.78 7.78 -7.11
N VAL A 87 10.01 7.38 -7.48
CA VAL A 87 10.97 6.73 -6.58
C VAL A 87 11.97 7.72 -5.96
N SER A 88 11.80 9.03 -6.20
CA SER A 88 12.72 10.05 -5.70
C SER A 88 12.47 10.42 -4.24
N ALA A 89 11.27 10.17 -3.73
CA ALA A 89 10.91 10.47 -2.35
C ALA A 89 11.52 9.45 -1.38
N PRO A 90 11.94 9.88 -0.17
CA PRO A 90 12.47 8.97 0.84
C PRO A 90 11.39 7.98 1.29
N VAL A 91 11.78 6.71 1.40
CA VAL A 91 10.92 5.60 1.85
C VAL A 91 11.56 4.96 3.07
N GLN A 92 10.74 4.62 4.06
CA GLN A 92 11.17 3.89 5.25
C GLN A 92 10.66 2.45 5.18
N ALA A 93 11.52 1.50 5.56
CA ALA A 93 11.16 0.08 5.73
C ALA A 93 10.51 -0.63 4.52
N ALA A 94 10.66 -0.12 3.29
CA ALA A 94 10.21 -0.79 2.08
C ALA A 94 11.14 -0.47 0.90
N SER A 95 11.33 -1.41 -0.02
CA SER A 95 12.10 -1.17 -1.24
C SER A 95 11.21 -0.46 -2.27
N PRO A 96 11.57 0.74 -2.75
CA PRO A 96 10.85 1.38 -3.84
C PRO A 96 11.13 0.67 -5.16
N CYS A 97 10.07 0.44 -5.95
CA CYS A 97 10.14 -0.09 -7.29
C CYS A 97 9.36 0.85 -8.24
N PRO A 98 10.01 1.37 -9.30
CA PRO A 98 9.33 2.17 -10.30
C PRO A 98 8.20 1.38 -10.95
N ALA A 99 7.00 1.97 -11.02
CA ALA A 99 5.82 1.32 -11.55
C ALA A 99 4.97 2.28 -12.41
N PRO A 100 5.37 2.58 -13.67
CA PRO A 100 4.59 3.42 -14.57
C PRO A 100 3.19 2.86 -14.86
N ASP A 101 3.07 1.54 -15.01
CA ASP A 101 1.79 0.81 -14.97
C ASP A 101 1.64 0.17 -13.58
N LEU A 102 1.16 0.96 -12.61
CA LEU A 102 1.08 0.52 -11.22
C LEU A 102 0.21 -0.73 -11.05
N VAL A 103 -0.88 -0.83 -11.81
CA VAL A 103 -1.80 -1.97 -11.75
C VAL A 103 -1.15 -3.24 -12.30
N GLY A 104 -0.44 -3.13 -13.42
CA GLY A 104 0.31 -4.24 -14.00
C GLY A 104 1.45 -4.71 -13.09
N ALA A 105 2.22 -3.77 -12.54
CA ALA A 105 3.31 -4.06 -11.62
C ALA A 105 2.81 -4.71 -10.32
N LEU A 106 1.70 -4.20 -9.76
CA LEU A 106 1.06 -4.79 -8.59
C LEU A 106 0.63 -6.23 -8.84
N ALA A 107 -0.01 -6.50 -9.98
CA ALA A 107 -0.40 -7.87 -10.34
C ALA A 107 0.80 -8.79 -10.55
N ALA A 108 1.88 -8.31 -11.18
CA ALA A 108 3.11 -9.10 -11.32
C ALA A 108 3.70 -9.45 -9.95
N HIS A 109 3.86 -8.46 -9.08
CA HIS A 109 4.46 -8.69 -7.78
C HIS A 109 3.61 -9.57 -6.86
N LEU A 110 2.28 -9.44 -6.89
CA LEU A 110 1.40 -10.34 -6.15
C LEU A 110 1.54 -11.80 -6.57
N ARG A 111 1.71 -12.08 -7.88
CA ARG A 111 1.95 -13.45 -8.36
C ARG A 111 3.26 -14.02 -7.86
N ASP A 112 4.29 -13.19 -7.75
CA ASP A 112 5.63 -13.63 -7.42
C ASP A 112 5.84 -13.76 -5.89
N ALA A 113 5.28 -12.83 -5.12
CA ALA A 113 5.60 -12.69 -3.69
C ALA A 113 4.50 -13.19 -2.74
N VAL A 114 3.25 -13.32 -3.19
CA VAL A 114 2.12 -13.70 -2.33
C VAL A 114 1.57 -15.05 -2.76
N PRO A 115 1.45 -16.05 -1.84
CA PRO A 115 0.80 -17.32 -2.16
C PRO A 115 -0.64 -17.15 -2.66
N TYR A 116 -1.11 -18.11 -3.45
CA TYR A 116 -2.51 -18.16 -3.87
C TYR A 116 -3.46 -18.20 -2.66
N GLY A 117 -4.63 -17.57 -2.82
CA GLY A 117 -5.61 -17.42 -1.76
C GLY A 117 -6.09 -15.98 -1.60
N ARG A 118 -6.57 -15.66 -0.40
CA ARG A 118 -7.17 -14.35 -0.11
C ARG A 118 -6.09 -13.30 0.15
N VAL A 119 -6.20 -12.15 -0.49
CA VAL A 119 -5.31 -10.99 -0.26
C VAL A 119 -6.16 -9.80 0.15
N GLY A 120 -5.87 -9.22 1.31
CA GLY A 120 -6.59 -8.06 1.81
C GLY A 120 -6.15 -6.79 1.06
N LEU A 121 -7.09 -5.98 0.58
CA LEU A 121 -6.84 -4.65 0.05
C LEU A 121 -7.30 -3.61 1.07
N ILE A 122 -6.40 -2.70 1.45
CA ILE A 122 -6.72 -1.52 2.27
C ILE A 122 -6.52 -0.24 1.45
N GLY A 123 -7.27 0.81 1.77
CA GLY A 123 -7.36 2.01 0.95
C GLY A 123 -8.31 1.85 -0.24
N CYS A 124 -9.37 1.04 -0.10
CA CYS A 124 -10.26 0.69 -1.22
C CYS A 124 -10.97 1.91 -1.83
N GLU A 125 -11.25 2.93 -1.02
CA GLU A 125 -11.86 4.19 -1.46
C GLU A 125 -11.06 4.92 -2.55
N ALA A 126 -9.74 4.73 -2.57
CA ALA A 126 -8.84 5.31 -3.57
C ALA A 126 -8.64 4.42 -4.81
N MET A 127 -9.22 3.22 -4.83
CA MET A 127 -9.13 2.29 -5.95
C MET A 127 -10.27 2.53 -6.94
N SER A 128 -9.94 2.91 -8.18
CA SER A 128 -10.96 3.03 -9.21
C SER A 128 -11.46 1.66 -9.68
N ALA A 129 -12.76 1.58 -10.03
CA ALA A 129 -13.38 0.33 -10.48
C ALA A 129 -12.68 -0.30 -11.71
N PRO A 130 -12.22 0.46 -12.74
CA PRO A 130 -11.48 -0.12 -13.86
C PRO A 130 -10.19 -0.84 -13.44
N TRP A 131 -9.44 -0.27 -12.49
CA TRP A 131 -8.20 -0.90 -11.99
C TRP A 131 -8.49 -2.13 -11.16
N TRP A 132 -9.51 -2.07 -10.30
CA TRP A 132 -9.99 -3.23 -9.55
C TRP A 132 -10.37 -4.41 -10.47
N CYS A 133 -11.19 -4.15 -11.49
CA CYS A 133 -11.59 -5.16 -12.47
C CYS A 133 -10.38 -5.77 -13.20
N ARG A 134 -9.41 -4.92 -13.55
CA ARG A 134 -8.17 -5.37 -14.22
C ARG A 134 -7.28 -6.21 -13.30
N LEU A 135 -7.12 -5.84 -12.03
CA LEU A 135 -6.35 -6.65 -11.08
C LEU A 135 -6.95 -8.04 -10.94
N ARG A 136 -8.28 -8.12 -10.77
CA ARG A 136 -9.00 -9.39 -10.66
C ARG A 136 -8.87 -10.27 -11.91
N SER A 137 -8.80 -9.68 -13.10
CA SER A 137 -8.58 -10.47 -14.33
C SER A 137 -7.13 -10.96 -14.48
N LEU A 138 -6.15 -10.22 -13.94
CA LEU A 138 -4.73 -10.58 -13.97
C LEU A 138 -4.31 -11.55 -12.85
N LEU A 139 -5.17 -11.74 -11.85
CA LEU A 139 -4.90 -12.50 -10.62
C LEU A 139 -5.98 -13.56 -10.34
N PRO A 140 -6.26 -14.49 -11.25
CA PRO A 140 -7.31 -15.50 -11.04
C PRO A 140 -7.03 -16.44 -9.84
N GLY A 141 -5.77 -16.56 -9.40
CA GLY A 141 -5.37 -17.34 -8.22
C GLY A 141 -5.35 -16.57 -6.90
N HIS A 142 -5.60 -15.25 -6.93
CA HIS A 142 -5.64 -14.40 -5.74
C HIS A 142 -7.02 -13.76 -5.61
N GLU A 143 -7.73 -14.12 -4.57
CA GLU A 143 -9.00 -13.47 -4.23
C GLU A 143 -8.70 -12.15 -3.52
N LEU A 144 -8.82 -11.05 -4.27
CA LEU A 144 -8.70 -9.70 -3.69
C LEU A 144 -9.97 -9.36 -2.91
N VAL A 145 -9.81 -9.02 -1.63
CA VAL A 145 -10.92 -8.71 -0.71
C VAL A 145 -10.67 -7.36 -0.07
N GLY A 146 -11.63 -6.45 -0.12
CA GLY A 146 -11.55 -5.19 0.64
C GLY A 146 -11.51 -5.48 2.14
N ALA A 147 -10.52 -4.88 2.83
CA ALA A 147 -10.15 -5.20 4.20
C ALA A 147 -9.78 -3.94 5.01
N ASP A 148 -10.40 -2.79 4.69
CA ASP A 148 -10.10 -1.48 5.30
C ASP A 148 -10.20 -1.50 6.85
N GLU A 149 -10.97 -2.42 7.43
CA GLU A 149 -11.03 -2.63 8.87
C GLU A 149 -9.69 -3.03 9.49
N LEU A 150 -8.80 -3.70 8.74
CA LEU A 150 -7.44 -4.01 9.20
C LEU A 150 -6.63 -2.73 9.40
N ALA A 151 -6.77 -1.77 8.50
CA ALA A 151 -6.11 -0.47 8.64
C ALA A 151 -6.63 0.30 9.86
N TRP A 152 -7.94 0.27 10.12
CA TRP A 152 -8.53 0.89 11.30
C TRP A 152 -8.05 0.23 12.59
N ARG A 153 -7.94 -1.10 12.62
CA ARG A 153 -7.38 -1.85 13.76
C ARG A 153 -5.91 -1.48 13.98
N ALA A 154 -5.10 -1.47 12.93
CA ALA A 154 -3.68 -1.15 13.01
C ALA A 154 -3.43 0.27 13.54
N ARG A 155 -4.21 1.25 13.09
CA ARG A 155 -4.02 2.68 13.42
C ARG A 155 -4.76 3.14 14.69
N ARG A 156 -5.46 2.25 15.39
CA ARG A 156 -6.30 2.59 16.56
C ARG A 156 -5.49 3.11 17.73
N ILE A 157 -4.39 2.44 18.07
CA ILE A 157 -3.55 2.78 19.23
C ILE A 157 -2.31 3.51 18.74
N LYS A 158 -2.14 4.76 19.19
CA LYS A 158 -1.02 5.62 18.78
C LYS A 158 0.25 5.28 19.54
N SER A 159 1.36 5.18 18.81
CA SER A 159 2.67 5.04 19.43
C SER A 159 3.12 6.35 20.08
N ARG A 160 4.20 6.29 20.87
CA ARG A 160 4.77 7.49 21.50
C ARG A 160 5.20 8.53 20.47
N ALA A 161 5.71 8.09 19.31
CA ALA A 161 6.12 8.99 18.22
C ALA A 161 4.89 9.67 17.59
N GLU A 162 3.81 8.93 17.32
CA GLU A 162 2.56 9.51 16.84
C GLU A 162 1.96 10.50 17.84
N LEU A 163 1.95 10.15 19.13
CA LEU A 163 1.44 11.05 20.19
C LEU A 163 2.28 12.32 20.33
N ALA A 164 3.60 12.24 20.12
CA ALA A 164 4.45 13.42 20.10
C ALA A 164 4.12 14.34 18.92
N LEU A 165 3.92 13.77 17.72
CA LEU A 165 3.52 14.53 16.53
C LEU A 165 2.13 15.18 16.69
N LEU A 166 1.17 14.51 17.33
CA LEU A 166 -0.17 15.05 17.56
C LEU A 166 -0.22 16.19 18.58
N ARG A 167 0.83 16.34 19.41
CA ARG A 167 0.92 17.39 20.45
C ARG A 167 1.74 18.58 20.01
N ALA A 168 2.50 18.44 18.91
CA ALA A 168 3.35 19.48 18.35
C ALA A 168 2.51 20.51 17.59
#